data_AF-A0A7X9R5V6-F1
#
_entry.id   AF-A0A7X9R5V6-F1
#
_cell.length_a   1.000
_cell.length_b   1.000
_cell.length_c   1.000
_cell.angle_alpha   90.00
_cell.angle_beta   90.00
_cell.angle_gamma   90.00
#
_symmetry.space_group_name_H-M   'P 1'
#
loop_
_entity.id
_entity.type
_entity.pdbx_description
1 polymer ?
#
loop_
_entity_poly.entity_id
_entity_poly.type
_entity_poly.pdbx_seq_one_letter_code
_entity_poly.pdbx_strand_id
1 'polypeptide(L)'
;MKKKLLIWIPVPLLIIVLITVNWNYISQYTEWKLNWEIGIPRPIKIETVFHTRNGFPSEGEVFHVLHYKSIEKKLEDKDGWISINEDSFDTVSGHLKKFQKDVANINKDTQQFNMLFQENPVTFEEEDKYFYKLEEDNSYILAISNAKEQKLFVMEWIQ
;
A
#
# COMPACT_ATOMS: atom_id res chain seq x y z
N MET A 1 9.04 2.41 -52.55
CA MET A 1 8.55 3.19 -51.40
C MET A 1 7.70 2.32 -50.48
N LYS A 2 8.27 1.62 -49.48
CA LYS A 2 7.48 0.91 -48.44
C LYS A 2 8.27 0.84 -47.12
N LYS A 3 8.31 1.94 -46.36
CA LYS A 3 8.89 1.98 -44.99
C LYS A 3 8.03 2.79 -44.00
N LYS A 4 6.70 2.85 -44.20
CA LYS A 4 5.80 3.66 -43.35
C LYS A 4 4.67 2.89 -42.66
N LEU A 5 4.67 1.55 -42.69
CA LEU A 5 3.58 0.75 -42.11
C LEU A 5 3.90 0.05 -40.78
N LEU A 6 5.11 0.20 -40.23
CA LEU A 6 5.52 -0.55 -39.02
C LEU A 6 5.28 0.20 -37.68
N ILE A 7 4.82 1.46 -37.72
CA ILE A 7 4.68 2.31 -36.53
C ILE A 7 3.22 2.37 -36.00
N TRP A 8 2.25 1.83 -36.73
CA TRP A 8 0.82 1.96 -36.38
C TRP A 8 0.28 0.91 -35.40
N ILE A 9 0.98 -0.20 -35.17
CA ILE A 9 0.61 -1.22 -34.19
C ILE A 9 1.18 -0.95 -32.78
N PRO A 10 2.44 -0.49 -32.60
CA PRO A 10 2.97 -0.26 -31.25
C PRO A 10 2.29 0.89 -30.51
N VAL A 11 1.86 1.96 -31.22
CA VAL A 11 1.21 3.13 -30.61
C VAL A 11 -0.12 2.78 -29.90
N PRO A 12 -1.11 2.12 -30.55
CA PRO A 12 -2.36 1.75 -29.87
C PRO A 12 -2.13 0.73 -28.75
N LEU A 13 -1.17 -0.19 -28.90
CA LEU A 13 -0.81 -1.13 -27.83
C LEU A 13 -0.24 -0.41 -26.61
N LEU A 14 0.60 0.60 -26.83
CA LEU A 14 1.17 1.43 -25.77
C LEU A 14 0.10 2.31 -25.10
N ILE A 15 -0.88 2.80 -25.86
CA ILE A 15 -2.05 3.50 -25.32
C ILE A 15 -2.90 2.57 -24.44
N ILE A 16 -3.17 1.33 -24.88
CA ILE A 16 -3.92 0.36 -24.08
C ILE A 16 -3.17 0.04 -22.78
N VAL A 17 -1.86 -0.20 -22.84
CA VAL A 17 -1.03 -0.43 -21.63
C VAL A 17 -1.11 0.78 -20.68
N LEU A 18 -1.01 2.00 -21.20
CA LEU A 18 -1.14 3.22 -20.40
C LEU A 18 -2.53 3.35 -19.75
N ILE A 19 -3.60 3.03 -20.48
CA ILE A 19 -4.98 3.07 -19.97
C ILE A 19 -5.15 2.04 -18.85
N THR A 20 -4.75 0.79 -19.06
CA THR A 20 -4.90 -0.28 -18.06
C THR A 20 -4.09 0.01 -16.80
N VAL A 21 -2.84 0.45 -16.95
CA VAL A 21 -2.01 0.85 -15.81
C VAL A 21 -2.68 2.00 -15.05
N ASN A 22 -3.10 3.06 -15.74
CA ASN A 22 -3.74 4.20 -15.10
C ASN A 22 -5.06 3.83 -14.41
N TRP A 23 -5.84 2.89 -14.97
CA TRP A 23 -7.06 2.37 -14.35
C TRP A 23 -6.77 1.66 -13.02
N ASN A 24 -5.77 0.77 -12.99
CA ASN A 24 -5.38 0.07 -11.76
C ASN A 24 -4.90 1.03 -10.65
N TYR A 25 -4.20 2.11 -11.03
CA TYR A 25 -3.85 3.14 -10.06
C TYR A 25 -5.11 3.82 -9.52
N ILE A 26 -6.01 4.26 -10.40
CA ILE A 26 -7.25 4.97 -10.01
C ILE A 26 -8.14 4.08 -9.13
N SER A 27 -8.26 2.79 -9.43
CA SER A 27 -9.06 1.87 -8.62
C SER A 27 -8.53 1.77 -7.20
N GLN A 28 -7.21 1.64 -7.02
CA GLN A 28 -6.61 1.52 -5.69
C GLN A 28 -6.83 2.76 -4.80
N TYR A 29 -6.67 3.99 -5.34
CA TYR A 29 -6.99 5.20 -4.54
C TYR A 29 -8.45 5.29 -4.19
N THR A 30 -9.31 4.89 -5.13
CA THR A 30 -10.75 4.95 -4.92
C THR A 30 -11.12 3.99 -3.80
N GLU A 31 -10.56 2.78 -3.78
CA GLU A 31 -10.72 1.82 -2.69
C GLU A 31 -10.22 2.38 -1.36
N TRP A 32 -9.00 2.92 -1.30
CA TRP A 32 -8.50 3.49 -0.05
C TRP A 32 -9.35 4.65 0.45
N LYS A 33 -9.78 5.54 -0.44
CA LYS A 33 -10.60 6.69 -0.04
C LYS A 33 -12.02 6.29 0.37
N LEU A 34 -12.63 5.30 -0.29
CA LEU A 34 -14.00 4.86 0.02
C LEU A 34 -14.05 3.94 1.24
N ASN A 35 -13.10 3.01 1.37
CA ASN A 35 -13.13 2.00 2.42
C ASN A 35 -12.54 2.53 3.74
N TRP A 36 -11.53 3.39 3.65
CA TRP A 36 -10.75 3.80 4.82
C TRP A 36 -10.75 5.31 5.06
N GLU A 37 -11.38 6.09 4.18
CA GLU A 37 -11.44 7.56 4.22
C GLU A 37 -10.08 8.27 4.15
N ILE A 38 -9.00 7.53 3.92
CA ILE A 38 -7.62 8.02 3.87
C ILE A 38 -7.29 8.68 2.53
N GLY A 39 -6.63 9.84 2.60
CA GLY A 39 -6.02 10.49 1.45
C GLY A 39 -4.60 9.97 1.24
N ILE A 40 -4.39 9.06 0.27
CA ILE A 40 -3.04 8.62 -0.12
C ILE A 40 -2.57 9.43 -1.33
N PRO A 41 -1.43 10.14 -1.24
CA PRO A 41 -0.91 10.91 -2.36
C PRO A 41 -0.43 10.00 -3.49
N ARG A 42 -0.37 10.53 -4.72
CA ARG A 42 0.11 9.74 -5.87
C ARG A 42 1.62 9.41 -5.76
N PRO A 43 2.04 8.13 -5.71
CA PRO A 43 3.42 7.67 -5.81
C PRO A 43 3.83 7.56 -7.29
N ILE A 44 5.12 7.31 -7.48
CA ILE A 44 5.73 6.95 -8.77
C ILE A 44 5.44 5.50 -9.12
N LYS A 45 5.41 4.62 -8.11
CA LYS A 45 5.25 3.18 -8.24
C LYS A 45 4.46 2.65 -7.04
N ILE A 46 3.51 1.75 -7.31
CA ILE A 46 2.92 0.85 -6.31
C ILE A 46 3.53 -0.54 -6.54
N GLU A 47 4.07 -1.14 -5.49
CA GLU A 47 4.53 -2.51 -5.46
C GLU A 47 3.62 -3.31 -4.55
N THR A 48 3.09 -4.42 -5.04
CA THR A 48 2.28 -5.35 -4.24
C THR A 48 3.19 -6.45 -3.74
N VAL A 49 3.47 -6.47 -2.44
CA VAL A 49 4.29 -7.51 -1.80
C VAL A 49 3.49 -8.80 -1.74
N PHE A 50 2.23 -8.71 -1.32
CA PHE A 50 1.26 -9.79 -1.44
C PHE A 50 -0.17 -9.23 -1.48
N HIS A 51 -1.05 -10.04 -2.04
CA HIS A 51 -2.49 -9.80 -2.10
C HIS A 51 -3.19 -11.15 -2.04
N THR A 52 -3.89 -11.43 -0.94
CA THR A 52 -4.54 -12.73 -0.71
C THR A 52 -6.05 -12.68 -0.89
N ARG A 53 -6.64 -11.48 -1.09
CA ARG A 53 -8.09 -11.32 -1.27
C ARG A 53 -8.56 -12.09 -2.49
N ASN A 54 -9.42 -13.08 -2.25
CA ASN A 54 -9.97 -13.95 -3.30
C ASN A 54 -11.45 -14.22 -3.03
N GLY A 55 -12.30 -14.03 -4.05
CA GLY A 55 -13.72 -14.39 -3.99
C GLY A 55 -14.61 -13.39 -3.26
N PHE A 56 -15.81 -13.83 -2.91
CA PHE A 56 -16.79 -13.06 -2.13
C PHE A 56 -17.21 -13.89 -0.90
N PRO A 57 -17.17 -13.33 0.32
CA PRO A 57 -16.69 -11.98 0.67
C PRO A 57 -15.20 -11.79 0.37
N SER A 58 -14.78 -10.57 0.02
CA SER A 58 -13.40 -10.24 -0.38
C SER A 58 -12.48 -10.09 0.84
N GLU A 59 -12.56 -11.06 1.75
CA GLU A 59 -11.71 -11.18 2.93
C GLU A 59 -10.25 -11.42 2.52
N GLY A 60 -9.34 -11.00 3.39
CA GLY A 60 -7.92 -11.28 3.27
C GLY A 60 -7.05 -10.05 3.44
N GLU A 61 -5.81 -10.19 3.04
CA GLU A 61 -4.72 -9.31 3.40
C GLU A 61 -4.03 -8.73 2.17
N VAL A 62 -3.63 -7.47 2.33
CA VAL A 62 -2.90 -6.74 1.30
C VAL A 62 -1.71 -6.07 1.95
N PHE A 63 -0.56 -6.17 1.29
CA PHE A 63 0.60 -5.35 1.62
C PHE A 63 1.16 -4.71 0.37
N HIS A 64 1.09 -3.37 0.34
CA HIS A 64 1.67 -2.54 -0.70
C HIS A 64 2.85 -1.70 -0.17
N VAL A 65 3.83 -1.48 -1.05
CA VAL A 65 4.91 -0.50 -0.88
C VAL A 65 4.79 0.54 -1.99
N LEU A 66 4.57 1.79 -1.60
CA LEU A 66 4.40 2.91 -2.49
C LEU A 66 5.67 3.76 -2.49
N HIS A 67 6.20 4.06 -3.67
CA HIS A 67 7.46 4.81 -3.82
C HIS A 67 7.22 6.24 -4.28
N TYR A 68 7.85 7.21 -3.61
CA TYR A 68 7.69 8.64 -3.87
C TYR A 68 9.00 9.30 -4.27
N LYS A 69 8.90 10.48 -4.89
CA LYS A 69 10.06 11.39 -5.04
C LYS A 69 10.28 12.19 -3.76
N SER A 70 9.18 12.57 -3.11
CA SER A 70 9.12 13.35 -1.87
C SER A 70 7.74 13.08 -1.25
N ILE A 71 7.71 12.42 -0.09
CA ILE A 71 6.48 12.01 0.61
C ILE A 71 6.06 13.01 1.70
N GLU A 72 7.00 13.56 2.46
CA GLU A 72 6.74 14.45 3.61
C GLU A 72 5.79 15.60 3.27
N LYS A 73 6.04 16.28 2.14
CA LYS A 73 5.23 17.41 1.67
C LYS A 73 3.82 17.03 1.22
N LYS A 74 3.54 15.74 1.09
CA LYS A 74 2.28 15.21 0.54
C LYS A 74 1.38 14.59 1.61
N LEU A 75 1.90 14.32 2.80
CA LEU A 75 1.13 13.80 3.93
C LEU A 75 0.89 14.96 4.90
N GLU A 76 -0.17 15.73 4.67
CA GLU A 76 -0.59 16.79 5.59
C GLU A 76 -1.42 16.20 6.76
N ASP A 77 -1.36 16.83 7.93
CA ASP A 77 -2.03 16.36 9.17
C ASP A 77 -3.57 16.36 9.08
N LYS A 78 -4.15 16.93 8.01
CA LYS A 78 -5.60 17.11 7.85
C LYS A 78 -6.33 15.86 7.40
N ASP A 79 -5.63 14.84 6.90
CA ASP A 79 -6.23 13.61 6.36
C ASP A 79 -6.14 12.41 7.33
N GLY A 80 -6.01 12.67 8.64
CA GLY A 80 -5.93 11.63 9.68
C GLY A 80 -4.53 11.04 9.88
N TRP A 81 -3.51 11.60 9.22
CA TRP A 81 -2.11 11.23 9.44
C TRP A 81 -1.61 11.78 10.76
N ILE A 82 -0.94 10.94 11.54
CA ILE A 82 -0.39 11.27 12.86
C ILE A 82 1.13 11.14 12.78
N SER A 83 1.87 12.13 13.27
CA SER A 83 3.32 12.02 13.42
C SER A 83 3.70 11.00 14.48
N ILE A 84 4.67 10.15 14.14
CA ILE A 84 5.31 9.19 15.02
C ILE A 84 6.25 9.96 15.95
N ASN A 85 6.04 9.75 17.24
CA ASN A 85 6.81 10.29 18.36
C ASN A 85 7.03 9.18 19.39
N GLU A 86 7.78 9.46 20.45
CA GLU A 86 8.06 8.50 21.52
C GLU A 86 6.79 7.79 22.06
N ASP A 87 5.68 8.52 22.25
CA ASP A 87 4.43 7.98 22.80
C ASP A 87 3.71 7.03 21.82
N SER A 88 3.80 7.30 20.52
CA SER A 88 3.09 6.55 19.47
C SER A 88 3.93 5.45 18.85
N PHE A 89 5.26 5.50 18.99
CA PHE A 89 6.19 4.55 18.36
C PHE A 89 5.88 3.10 18.73
N ASP A 90 5.65 2.83 20.03
CA ASP A 90 5.29 1.50 20.52
C ASP A 90 3.92 1.05 20.03
N THR A 91 2.97 1.98 19.88
CA THR A 91 1.63 1.71 19.34
C THR A 91 1.71 1.30 17.87
N VAL A 92 2.43 2.06 17.04
CA VAL A 92 2.66 1.74 15.62
C VAL A 92 3.38 0.40 15.46
N SER A 93 4.42 0.19 16.26
CA SER A 93 5.16 -1.08 16.32
C SER A 93 4.25 -2.25 16.70
N GLY A 94 3.31 -2.04 17.64
CA GLY A 94 2.30 -3.00 18.04
C GLY A 94 1.35 -3.36 16.91
N HIS A 95 0.82 -2.37 16.19
CA HIS A 95 -0.05 -2.59 15.03
C HIS A 95 0.66 -3.34 13.90
N LEU A 96 1.92 -2.99 13.60
CA LEU A 96 2.72 -3.69 12.60
C LEU A 96 2.94 -5.16 12.99
N LYS A 97 3.35 -5.42 14.24
CA LYS A 97 3.54 -6.79 14.74
C LYS A 97 2.24 -7.59 14.72
N LYS A 98 1.11 -6.96 15.06
CA LYS A 98 -0.21 -7.57 14.97
C LYS A 98 -0.49 -7.99 13.53
N PHE A 99 -0.34 -7.08 12.56
CA PHE A 99 -0.57 -7.39 11.14
C PHE A 99 0.29 -8.54 10.64
N GLN A 100 1.60 -8.50 10.91
CA GLN A 100 2.52 -9.59 10.52
C GLN A 100 2.11 -10.93 11.12
N LYS A 101 1.71 -10.93 12.39
CA LYS A 101 1.23 -12.13 13.09
C LYS A 101 -0.10 -12.63 12.53
N ASP A 102 -1.05 -11.76 12.27
CA ASP A 102 -2.37 -12.12 11.74
C ASP A 102 -2.21 -12.79 10.36
N VAL A 103 -1.43 -12.17 9.46
CA VAL A 103 -1.09 -12.70 8.13
C VAL A 103 -0.42 -14.08 8.23
N ALA A 104 0.57 -14.21 9.12
CA ALA A 104 1.31 -15.45 9.33
C ALA A 104 0.43 -16.60 9.85
N ASN A 105 -0.60 -16.29 10.65
CA ASN A 105 -1.46 -17.30 11.30
C ASN A 105 -2.58 -17.82 10.40
N ILE A 106 -3.18 -16.96 9.57
CA ILE A 106 -4.31 -17.35 8.73
C ILE A 106 -3.87 -18.08 7.46
N ASN A 107 -2.65 -17.80 7.00
CA ASN A 107 -2.10 -18.40 5.81
C ASN A 107 -1.36 -19.72 6.12
N LYS A 108 -1.60 -20.74 5.29
CA LYS A 108 -0.98 -22.07 5.45
C LYS A 108 0.54 -22.05 5.24
N ASP A 109 1.06 -21.06 4.52
CA ASP A 109 2.49 -20.89 4.24
C ASP A 109 3.10 -19.76 5.06
N THR A 110 3.10 -19.92 6.38
CA THR A 110 3.68 -18.95 7.31
C THR A 110 5.15 -18.61 6.97
N GLN A 111 5.92 -19.56 6.43
CA GLN A 111 7.32 -19.33 6.07
C GLN A 111 7.44 -18.34 4.91
N GLN A 112 6.60 -18.47 3.88
CA GLN A 112 6.56 -17.54 2.76
C GLN A 112 6.28 -16.10 3.23
N PHE A 113 5.27 -15.88 4.07
CA PHE A 113 4.95 -14.52 4.53
C PHE A 113 6.05 -13.92 5.42
N ASN A 114 6.65 -14.72 6.30
CA ASN A 114 7.80 -14.27 7.09
C ASN A 114 8.98 -13.86 6.19
N MET A 115 9.26 -14.61 5.12
CA MET A 115 10.27 -14.22 4.13
C MET A 115 9.91 -12.92 3.42
N LEU A 116 8.65 -12.75 3.00
CA LEU A 116 8.19 -11.51 2.36
C LEU A 116 8.37 -10.28 3.25
N PHE A 117 8.10 -10.39 4.56
CA PHE A 117 8.36 -9.31 5.52
C PHE A 117 9.86 -9.06 5.78
N GLN A 118 10.70 -10.08 5.68
CA GLN A 118 12.16 -9.92 5.77
C GLN A 118 12.75 -9.26 4.52
N GLU A 119 12.25 -9.60 3.33
CA GLU A 119 12.65 -9.00 2.06
C GLU A 119 12.14 -7.57 1.91
N ASN A 120 11.01 -7.25 2.55
CA ASN A 120 10.36 -5.94 2.53
C ASN A 120 10.18 -5.39 3.96
N PRO A 121 11.27 -5.05 4.66
CA PRO A 121 11.19 -4.57 6.03
C PRO A 121 10.45 -3.22 6.07
N VAL A 122 9.48 -3.12 6.98
CA VAL A 122 8.78 -1.88 7.28
C VAL A 122 9.62 -1.11 8.29
N THR A 123 10.36 -0.12 7.81
CA THR A 123 11.22 0.76 8.60
C THR A 123 10.55 2.11 8.77
N PHE A 124 10.64 2.71 9.96
CA PHE A 124 10.16 4.05 10.26
C PHE A 124 10.94 4.61 11.45
N GLU A 125 11.06 5.93 11.52
CA GLU A 125 11.76 6.67 12.57
C GLU A 125 10.77 7.65 13.25
N GLU A 126 11.24 8.44 14.21
CA GLU A 126 10.47 9.59 14.71
C GLU A 126 10.24 10.60 13.58
N GLU A 127 9.19 11.41 13.70
CA GLU A 127 8.74 12.40 12.70
C GLU A 127 8.13 11.82 11.41
N ASP A 128 8.34 10.53 11.12
CA ASP A 128 7.51 9.81 10.14
C ASP A 128 6.03 9.88 10.53
N LYS A 129 5.14 9.52 9.61
CA LYS A 129 3.70 9.56 9.82
C LYS A 129 3.09 8.19 9.70
N TYR A 130 2.02 7.97 10.45
CA TYR A 130 1.19 6.78 10.31
C TYR A 130 -0.28 7.15 10.23
N PHE A 131 -1.05 6.22 9.70
CA PHE A 131 -2.50 6.21 9.72
C PHE A 131 -2.94 4.82 10.18
N TYR A 132 -3.89 4.78 11.11
CA TYR A 132 -4.50 3.54 11.54
C TYR A 132 -6.00 3.73 11.68
N LYS A 133 -6.79 2.81 11.11
CA LYS A 133 -8.23 2.76 11.27
C LYS A 133 -8.67 1.31 11.46
N LEU A 134 -9.53 1.08 12.44
CA LEU A 134 -10.15 -0.20 12.77
C LEU A 134 -11.67 -0.03 12.66
N GLU A 135 -12.31 -0.89 11.88
CA GLU A 135 -13.75 -0.94 11.68
C GLU A 135 -14.42 -1.93 12.64
N GLU A 136 -15.75 -1.89 12.73
CA GLU A 136 -16.55 -2.70 13.68
C GLU A 136 -16.46 -4.21 13.42
N ASP A 137 -16.23 -4.61 12.17
CA ASP A 137 -16.05 -6.00 11.72
C ASP A 137 -14.64 -6.54 12.04
N ASN A 138 -13.77 -5.73 12.65
CA ASN A 138 -12.34 -5.95 12.87
C ASN A 138 -11.47 -5.88 11.61
N SER A 139 -12.01 -5.42 10.48
CA SER A 139 -11.21 -4.99 9.34
C SER A 139 -10.38 -3.75 9.75
N TYR A 140 -9.14 -3.67 9.31
CA TYR A 140 -8.28 -2.52 9.60
C TYR A 140 -7.28 -2.21 8.49
N ILE A 141 -6.85 -0.95 8.48
CA ILE A 141 -5.73 -0.47 7.67
C ILE A 141 -4.65 0.09 8.60
N LEU A 142 -3.40 -0.17 8.23
CA LEU A 142 -2.21 0.45 8.79
C LEU A 142 -1.38 1.00 7.64
N ALA A 143 -1.17 2.32 7.62
CA ALA A 143 -0.23 2.94 6.71
C ALA A 143 0.90 3.62 7.48
N ILE A 144 2.15 3.40 7.08
CA ILE A 144 3.33 3.95 7.73
C ILE A 144 4.23 4.58 6.67
N SER A 145 4.60 5.84 6.84
CA SER A 145 5.58 6.49 5.97
C SER A 145 6.99 6.20 6.42
N ASN A 146 7.90 6.23 5.46
CA ASN A 146 9.31 6.39 5.71
C ASN A 146 9.82 7.51 4.81
N ALA A 147 10.04 8.67 5.41
CA ALA A 147 10.47 9.87 4.74
C ALA A 147 11.88 9.71 4.15
N LYS A 148 12.79 9.07 4.88
CA LYS A 148 14.18 8.82 4.46
C LYS A 148 14.26 7.96 3.19
N GLU A 149 13.47 6.90 3.13
CA GLU A 149 13.40 5.98 1.98
C GLU A 149 12.38 6.42 0.92
N GLN A 150 11.61 7.48 1.18
CA GLN A 150 10.54 7.97 0.33
C GLN A 150 9.48 6.90 0.03
N LYS A 151 9.09 6.14 1.05
CA LYS A 151 8.13 5.03 0.96
C LYS A 151 6.87 5.29 1.79
N LEU A 152 5.77 4.70 1.36
CA LEU A 152 4.60 4.46 2.20
C LEU A 152 4.28 2.96 2.17
N PHE A 153 4.26 2.35 3.35
CA PHE A 153 3.82 0.98 3.54
C PHE A 153 2.32 1.02 3.83
N VAL A 154 1.51 0.30 3.04
CA VAL A 154 0.06 0.22 3.23
C VAL A 154 -0.32 -1.23 3.43
N MET A 155 -0.90 -1.53 4.59
CA MET A 155 -1.26 -2.87 5.02
C MET A 155 -2.75 -2.87 5.35
N GLU A 156 -3.51 -3.76 4.73
CA GLU A 156 -4.95 -3.88 4.94
C GLU A 156 -5.30 -5.31 5.33
N TRP A 157 -6.16 -5.44 6.32
CA TRP A 157 -6.78 -6.67 6.78
C TRP A 157 -8.28 -6.51 6.66
N ILE A 158 -8.95 -7.34 5.84
CA ILE A 158 -10.40 -7.34 5.69
C ILE A 158 -10.94 -8.68 6.17
N GLN A 159 -11.93 -8.61 7.07
CA GLN A 159 -12.65 -9.75 7.63
C GLN A 159 -14.07 -9.89 7.03
#